data_AF-A0A3B9NRJ0-F1
#
_entry.id   AF-A0A3B9NRJ0-F1
#
_cell.length_a   1.000
_cell.length_b   1.000
_cell.length_c   1.000
_cell.angle_alpha   90.00
_cell.angle_beta   90.00
_cell.angle_gamma   90.00
#
_symmetry.space_group_name_H-M   'P 1'
#
loop_
_entity.id
_entity.type
_entity.pdbx_description
1 polymer ?
#
loop_
_entity_poly.entity_id
_entity_poly.type
_entity_poly.pdbx_seq_one_letter_code
_entity_poly.pdbx_strand_id
1 'polypeptide(L)' 'CETLVKTGMVVLAGEITTTAEIDYEQVARNVILEIGYNSSDVGFDGASCAVLNALGKQSPDIAMGVDEFD' A
#
# COMPACT_ATOMS: atom_id res chain seq x y z
N CYS A 1 -7.25 -3.32 1.67
CA CYS A 1 -5.81 -2.97 1.57
C CYS A 1 -5.49 -2.24 2.84
N GLU A 2 -4.65 -2.83 3.67
CA GLU A 2 -4.35 -2.31 4.99
C GLU A 2 -2.98 -1.65 4.99
N THR A 3 -2.84 -0.60 5.79
CA THR A 3 -1.60 0.19 5.88
C THR A 3 -1.19 0.36 7.34
N LEU A 4 0.05 -0.02 7.66
CA LEU A 4 0.67 0.25 8.95
C LEU A 4 1.83 1.22 8.76
N VAL A 5 1.84 2.29 9.57
CA VAL A 5 2.88 3.33 9.51
C VAL A 5 3.61 3.39 10.85
N LYS A 6 4.94 3.42 10.79
CA LYS A 6 5.81 3.68 11.95
C LYS A 6 7.04 4.46 11.50
N THR A 7 7.81 5.02 12.43
CA THR A 7 9.04 5.79 12.15
C THR A 7 9.91 5.10 11.10
N GLY A 8 10.08 5.75 9.95
CA GLY A 8 10.91 5.30 8.85
C GLY A 8 10.31 4.23 7.93
N MET A 9 9.07 3.77 8.14
CA MET A 9 8.47 2.75 7.28
C MET A 9 6.95 2.83 7.10
N VAL A 10 6.50 2.37 5.94
CA VAL A 10 5.12 2.04 5.60
C VAL A 10 5.05 0.59 5.18
N VAL A 11 4.09 -0.15 5.72
CA VAL A 11 3.78 -1.52 5.30
C VAL A 11 2.41 -1.52 4.64
N LEU A 12 2.37 -1.93 3.37
CA LEU A 12 1.14 -2.21 2.63
C LEU A 12 0.87 -3.70 2.69
N ALA A 13 -0.30 -4.12 3.12
CA ALA A 13 -0.62 -5.52 3.32
C ALA A 13 -2.07 -5.87 2.91
N GLY A 14 -2.28 -7.15 2.63
CA GLY A 14 -3.58 -7.72 2.30
C GLY A 14 -3.66 -8.22 0.87
N GLU A 15 -4.88 -8.28 0.36
CA GLU A 15 -5.19 -8.90 -0.92
C GLU A 15 -5.83 -7.89 -1.86
N ILE A 16 -5.39 -7.87 -3.13
CA ILE A 16 -5.97 -7.04 -4.19
C ILE A 16 -6.24 -7.91 -5.42
N THR A 17 -7.44 -7.79 -5.98
CA THR A 17 -7.83 -8.36 -7.27
C THR A 17 -8.02 -7.21 -8.25
N THR A 18 -7.14 -7.09 -9.25
CA THR A 18 -7.21 -6.05 -10.29
C THR A 18 -6.43 -6.47 -11.54
N THR A 19 -6.77 -5.87 -12.68
CA THR A 19 -5.99 -5.96 -13.93
C THR A 19 -5.11 -4.73 -14.15
N ALA A 20 -5.17 -3.74 -13.26
CA ALA A 20 -4.36 -2.54 -13.35
C ALA A 20 -2.90 -2.81 -12.96
N GLU A 21 -1.98 -2.24 -13.74
CA GLU A 21 -0.56 -2.17 -13.40
C GLU A 21 -0.34 -0.96 -12.50
N ILE A 22 -0.07 -1.19 -11.22
CA ILE A 22 0.03 -0.14 -10.19
C ILE A 22 1.41 -0.18 -9.55
N ASP A 23 2.07 0.98 -9.52
CA ASP A 23 3.22 1.21 -8.66
C ASP A 23 2.73 1.65 -7.27
N TYR A 24 2.49 0.68 -6.39
CA TYR A 24 1.99 0.91 -5.04
C TYR A 24 2.96 1.73 -4.18
N GLU A 25 4.26 1.61 -4.42
CA GLU A 25 5.26 2.38 -3.70
C GLU A 25 5.16 3.86 -4.07
N GLN A 26 5.09 4.18 -5.36
CA GLN A 26 4.96 5.57 -5.81
C GLN A 26 3.66 6.21 -5.32
N VAL A 27 2.54 5.47 -5.32
CA VAL A 27 1.26 5.95 -4.78
C VAL A 27 1.40 6.31 -3.30
N ALA A 28 1.96 5.40 -2.49
CA ALA A 28 2.17 5.65 -1.07
C ALA A 28 3.05 6.88 -0.83
N ARG A 29 4.18 7.00 -1.54
CA ARG A 29 5.09 8.14 -1.43
C ARG A 29 4.41 9.46 -1.77
N ASN A 30 3.63 9.50 -2.85
CA ASN A 30 2.93 10.72 -3.27
C ASN A 30 1.95 11.20 -2.19
N VAL A 31 1.14 10.29 -1.63
CA VAL A 31 0.19 10.64 -0.56
C VAL A 31 0.92 11.17 0.68
N ILE A 32 2.02 10.52 1.09
CA ILE A 32 2.82 10.94 2.26
C ILE A 32 3.41 12.35 2.05
N LEU A 33 3.93 12.63 0.86
CA LEU A 33 4.48 13.94 0.53
C LEU A 33 3.39 15.02 0.46
N GLU A 34 2.22 14.68 -0.10
CA GLU A 34 1.07 15.57 -0.23
C GLU A 34 0.54 16.03 1.14
N ILE A 35 0.53 15.16 2.14
CA ILE A 35 0.11 15.52 3.52
C ILE A 35 1.20 16.24 4.33
N GLY A 36 2.39 16.47 3.75
CA GLY A 36 3.43 17.31 4.31
C GLY A 36 4.60 16.59 4.99
N TYR A 37 4.66 15.25 4.94
CA TYR A 37 5.84 14.50 5.42
C TYR A 37 6.92 14.44 4.33
N ASN A 38 7.56 15.58 4.09
CA ASN A 38 8.51 15.79 2.99
C ASN A 38 9.95 16.09 3.42
N SER A 39 10.25 15.94 4.72
CA SER A 39 11.59 16.09 5.28
C SER A 39 11.73 15.26 6.54
N SER A 40 12.91 14.67 6.77
CA SER A 40 13.19 13.94 8.01
C SER A 40 13.09 14.82 9.26
N ASP A 41 13.20 16.15 9.10
CA ASP A 41 13.08 17.12 10.20
C ASP A 41 11.68 17.15 10.83
N VAL A 42 10.64 16.73 10.09
CA VAL A 42 9.27 16.63 10.62
C VAL A 42 8.97 15.24 11.23
N GLY A 43 10.01 14.40 11.37
CA GLY A 43 9.93 13.09 12.02
C GLY A 43 9.52 11.93 11.11
N PHE A 44 9.18 12.22 9.85
CA PHE A 44 8.90 11.23 8.80
C PHE A 44 9.05 11.86 7.41
N ASP A 45 9.53 11.10 6.44
CA ASP A 45 9.83 11.61 5.10
C ASP A 45 9.43 10.59 4.03
N GLY A 46 8.45 10.95 3.20
CA GLY A 46 7.95 10.13 2.11
C GLY A 46 8.98 9.86 1.00
N ALA A 47 10.03 10.68 0.88
CA ALA A 47 11.08 10.47 -0.10
C ALA A 47 12.11 9.41 0.36
N SER A 48 12.27 9.21 1.67
CA SER A 48 13.31 8.34 2.23
C SER A 48 12.78 7.18 3.08
N CYS A 49 11.50 7.16 3.46
CA CYS A 49 10.93 6.06 4.22
C CYS A 49 10.95 4.75 3.42
N ALA A 50 11.13 3.63 4.11
CA ALA A 50 10.96 2.31 3.53
C ALA A 50 9.48 2.05 3.21
N VAL A 51 9.20 1.47 2.04
CA VAL A 51 7.87 1.00 1.68
C VAL A 51 7.95 -0.51 1.48
N LEU A 52 7.28 -1.26 2.36
CA LEU A 52 7.23 -2.70 2.33
C LEU A 52 5.89 -3.11 1.71
N ASN A 53 5.96 -3.73 0.53
CA ASN A 53 4.79 -4.24 -0.16
C ASN A 53 4.61 -5.73 0.14
N ALA A 54 3.60 -6.04 0.94
CA ALA A 54 3.13 -7.39 1.26
C ALA A 54 1.72 -7.65 0.70
N LEU A 55 1.39 -7.02 -0.43
CA LEU A 55 0.13 -7.26 -1.14
C LEU A 55 0.21 -8.55 -1.97
N GLY A 56 -0.79 -9.40 -1.79
CA GLY A 56 -1.00 -10.62 -2.56
C GLY A 56 -2.22 -10.53 -3.45
N LYS A 57 -2.42 -11.58 -4.26
CA LYS A 57 -3.71 -11.82 -4.93
C LYS A 57 -4.70 -12.37 -3.91
N GLN A 58 -5.98 -12.07 -4.12
CA GLN A 58 -7.04 -12.66 -3.32
C GLN A 58 -7.03 -14.19 -3.42
N SER A 59 -7.36 -14.85 -2.31
CA SER A 59 -7.53 -16.30 -2.29
C SER A 59 -8.63 -16.72 -3.28
N PRO A 60 -8.39 -17.69 -4.17
CA PRO A 60 -9.42 -18.25 -5.05
C PRO A 60 -10.63 -18.79 -4.29
N ASP A 61 -10.44 -19.34 -3.09
CA ASP A 61 -11.53 -19.87 -2.26
C ASP A 61 -12.44 -18.77 -1.71
N ILE A 62 -11.86 -17.62 -1.38
CA ILE A 62 -12.61 -16.44 -0.96
C ILE A 62 -13.28 -15.80 -2.19
N ALA A 63 -12.57 -15.74 -3.31
CA ALA A 63 -13.10 -15.21 -4.57
C ALA A 63 -14.32 -16.01 -5.02
N MET A 64 -14.29 -17.35 -5.02
CA MET A 64 -15.45 -18.20 -5.36
C MET A 64 -16.69 -17.98 -4.47
N GLY A 65 -16.50 -17.53 -3.23
CA GLY A 65 -17.60 -17.24 -2.30
C GLY A 65 -18.19 -15.84 -2.48
N VAL A 66 -17.55 -14.97 -3.24
CA VAL A 66 -17.95 -13.57 -3.47
C VAL A 66 -18.32 -13.32 -4.93
N ASP A 67 -17.56 -13.89 -5.86
CA ASP A 67 -17.83 -13.88 -7.29
C ASP A 67 -19.01 -14.82 -7.55
N GLU A 68 -20.22 -14.26 -7.57
CA GLU A 68 -21.40 -14.94 -8.06
C GLU A 68 -21.19 -15.25 -9.55
N PHE A 69 -21.21 -16.54 -9.90
CA PHE A 69 -21.29 -16.96 -11.30
C PHE A 69 -22.68 -16.58 -11.84
N ASP A 70 -22.76 -15.44 -12.52
CA ASP A 70 -23.84 -15.11 -13.47
C ASP A 70 -23.35 -15.36 -14.91
#